data_AF-A0A937MDN5-F1
#
_entry.id   AF-A0A937MDN5-F1
#
_cell.length_a   1.000
_cell.length_b   1.000
_cell.length_c   1.000
_cell.angle_alpha   90.00
_cell.angle_beta   90.00
_cell.angle_gamma   90.00
#
_symmetry.space_group_name_H-M   'P 1'
#
loop_
_entity.id
_entity.type
_entity.pdbx_description
1 polymer ?
#
loop_
_entity_poly.entity_id
_entity_poly.type
_entity_poly.pdbx_seq_one_letter_code
_entity_poly.pdbx_strand_id
1 'polypeptide(L)'
;MLHTLSLGSALGILWLLLSGIFEAWLLALGLGSTVVVIIFANRMDVIDHEGHPIHISWRAMLYWPWLAWEIVKANIDVARVILDPKMPITPKVLNINTLQVTELGHVFYANSITLTPGTVTLGLENGALEVHALTPAAIEGLLSGEMDRRVHAVEGFADGTVENT
;
A
#
# COMPACT_ATOMS: atom_id res chain seq x y z
N MET A 1 6.96 -23.32 -3.78
CA MET A 1 7.32 -23.89 -2.45
C MET A 1 7.72 -22.83 -1.44
N LEU A 2 8.71 -21.94 -1.71
CA LEU A 2 9.05 -20.83 -0.80
C LEU A 2 7.86 -19.90 -0.49
N HIS A 3 7.05 -19.56 -1.51
CA HIS A 3 5.86 -18.71 -1.32
C HIS A 3 4.81 -19.32 -0.40
N THR A 4 4.56 -20.63 -0.57
CA THR A 4 3.64 -21.40 0.28
C THR A 4 4.10 -21.43 1.74
N LEU A 5 5.41 -21.57 1.95
CA LEU A 5 6.02 -21.53 3.29
C LEU A 5 5.98 -20.13 3.90
N SER A 6 6.21 -19.09 3.10
CA SER A 6 6.11 -17.70 3.55
C SER A 6 4.68 -17.33 3.93
N LEU A 7 3.70 -17.67 3.09
CA LEU A 7 2.28 -17.48 3.36
C LEU A 7 1.85 -18.22 4.62
N GLY A 8 2.25 -19.48 4.78
CA GLY A 8 1.97 -20.24 6.00
C GLY A 8 2.60 -19.63 7.25
N SER A 9 3.83 -19.12 7.14
CA SER A 9 4.51 -18.44 8.24
C SER A 9 3.82 -17.13 8.59
N ALA A 10 3.45 -16.31 7.60
CA ALA A 10 2.74 -15.05 7.80
C ALA A 10 1.37 -15.27 8.44
N LEU A 11 0.59 -16.23 7.95
CA LEU A 11 -0.70 -16.60 8.51
C LEU A 11 -0.57 -17.15 9.95
N GLY A 12 0.43 -17.98 10.21
CA GLY A 12 0.71 -18.51 11.54
C GLY A 12 1.11 -17.42 12.54
N ILE A 13 2.00 -16.50 12.14
CA ILE A 13 2.39 -15.33 12.95
C ILE A 13 1.18 -14.44 13.20
N LEU A 14 0.39 -14.13 12.17
CA LEU A 14 -0.83 -13.33 12.30
C LEU A 14 -1.82 -13.97 13.29
N TRP A 15 -2.03 -15.28 13.17
CA TRP A 15 -2.88 -16.04 14.08
C TRP A 15 -2.37 -15.95 15.52
N LEU A 16 -1.06 -16.11 15.75
CA LEU A 16 -0.45 -16.01 17.07
C LEU A 16 -0.56 -14.59 17.65
N LEU A 17 -0.34 -13.57 16.84
CA LEU A 17 -0.46 -12.17 17.24
C LEU A 17 -1.90 -11.81 17.64
N LEU A 18 -2.89 -12.34 16.92
CA LEU A 18 -4.30 -12.09 17.21
C LEU A 18 -4.81 -12.93 18.38
N SER A 19 -4.39 -14.20 18.49
CA SER A 19 -4.85 -15.13 19.51
C SER A 19 -4.16 -14.92 20.86
N GLY A 20 -2.83 -14.77 20.88
CA GLY A 20 -2.03 -14.64 22.10
C GLY A 20 -1.98 -15.90 22.99
N ILE A 21 -2.54 -17.03 22.55
CA ILE A 21 -2.69 -18.26 23.34
C ILE A 21 -1.72 -19.34 22.83
N PHE A 22 -0.99 -19.97 23.76
CA PHE A 22 0.04 -20.98 23.45
C PHE A 22 -0.33 -22.41 23.87
N GLU A 23 -1.63 -22.69 23.99
CA GLU A 23 -2.14 -24.03 24.33
C GLU A 23 -1.95 -24.99 23.14
N ALA A 24 -1.38 -26.18 23.42
CA ALA A 24 -0.99 -27.15 22.39
C ALA A 24 -2.14 -27.57 21.45
N TRP A 25 -3.35 -27.73 22.00
CA TRP A 25 -4.56 -28.04 21.22
C TRP A 25 -4.93 -26.92 20.24
N LEU A 26 -4.88 -25.67 20.69
CA LEU A 26 -5.22 -24.52 19.86
C LEU A 26 -4.17 -24.28 18.78
N LEU A 27 -2.89 -24.51 19.08
CA LEU A 27 -1.82 -24.47 18.09
C LEU A 27 -2.01 -25.52 16.99
N ALA A 28 -2.45 -26.73 17.34
CA ALA A 28 -2.74 -27.77 16.36
C ALA A 28 -3.92 -27.38 15.44
N LEU A 29 -4.98 -26.79 16.00
CA LEU A 29 -6.09 -26.26 15.20
C LEU A 29 -5.66 -25.08 14.31
N GLY A 30 -4.85 -24.17 14.83
CA GLY A 30 -4.28 -23.04 14.08
C GLY A 30 -3.44 -23.51 12.90
N LEU A 31 -2.53 -24.47 13.12
CA LEU A 31 -1.74 -25.08 12.07
C LEU A 31 -2.64 -25.77 11.03
N GLY A 32 -3.61 -26.58 11.47
CA GLY A 32 -4.55 -27.25 10.57
C GLY A 32 -5.35 -26.27 9.71
N SER A 33 -5.86 -25.18 10.30
CA SER A 33 -6.56 -24.13 9.56
C SER A 33 -5.68 -23.43 8.53
N THR A 34 -4.41 -23.17 8.87
CA THR A 34 -3.44 -22.54 7.96
C THR A 34 -3.14 -23.43 6.77
N VAL A 35 -2.98 -24.74 6.98
CA VAL A 35 -2.80 -25.72 5.90
C VAL A 35 -4.01 -25.74 4.97
N VAL A 36 -5.23 -25.70 5.51
CA VAL A 36 -6.46 -25.64 4.70
C VAL A 36 -6.48 -24.37 3.83
N VAL A 37 -6.19 -23.21 4.41
CA VAL A 37 -6.12 -21.93 3.66
C VAL A 37 -5.08 -22.02 2.55
N ILE A 38 -3.91 -22.60 2.82
CA ILE A 38 -2.86 -22.80 1.82
C ILE A 38 -3.33 -23.69 0.67
N ILE A 39 -4.05 -24.78 0.96
CA ILE A 39 -4.58 -25.67 -0.09
C ILE A 39 -5.54 -24.91 -1.00
N PHE A 40 -6.45 -24.13 -0.42
CA PHE A 40 -7.38 -23.29 -1.20
C PHE A 40 -6.64 -22.21 -1.99
N ALA A 41 -5.68 -21.52 -1.39
CA ALA A 41 -4.89 -20.48 -2.05
C ALA A 41 -4.08 -21.02 -3.25
N ASN A 42 -3.46 -22.20 -3.12
CA ASN A 42 -2.82 -22.87 -4.25
C ASN A 42 -3.83 -23.29 -5.32
N ARG A 43 -5.01 -23.78 -4.92
CA ARG A 43 -6.05 -24.20 -5.88
C ARG A 43 -6.62 -23.03 -6.68
N MET A 44 -6.68 -21.84 -6.07
CA MET A 44 -7.17 -20.62 -6.71
C MET A 44 -6.09 -19.91 -7.54
N ASP A 45 -4.87 -20.43 -7.59
CA ASP A 45 -3.72 -19.81 -8.27
C ASP A 45 -3.43 -18.36 -7.80
N VAL A 46 -3.85 -18.03 -6.58
CA VAL A 46 -3.65 -16.70 -5.97
C VAL A 46 -2.19 -16.51 -5.52
N ILE A 47 -1.42 -17.59 -5.47
CA ILE A 47 0.00 -17.58 -5.10
C ILE A 47 0.82 -17.30 -6.36
N ASP A 48 0.57 -16.16 -6.97
CA ASP A 48 1.31 -15.69 -8.14
C ASP A 48 2.54 -14.86 -7.72
N HIS A 49 3.46 -14.65 -8.66
CA HIS A 49 4.78 -13.98 -8.44
C HIS A 49 4.69 -12.59 -7.77
N GLU A 50 3.52 -11.96 -7.83
CA GLU A 50 3.27 -10.61 -7.33
C GLU A 50 2.73 -10.57 -5.89
N GLY A 51 2.28 -11.69 -5.32
CA GLY A 51 1.71 -11.72 -3.96
C GLY A 51 2.75 -11.58 -2.84
N HIS A 52 4.04 -11.60 -3.16
CA HIS A 52 5.10 -11.48 -2.17
C HIS A 52 6.27 -10.63 -2.67
N PRO A 53 6.35 -9.37 -2.26
CA PRO A 53 7.50 -8.55 -2.58
C PRO A 53 8.59 -8.88 -1.56
N ILE A 54 9.37 -9.92 -1.84
CA ILE A 54 10.67 -10.09 -1.16
C ILE A 54 11.60 -8.90 -1.50
N HIS A 55 11.22 -8.07 -2.49
CA HIS A 55 11.85 -6.83 -2.89
C HIS A 55 11.29 -5.55 -2.24
N ILE A 56 10.20 -5.59 -1.45
CA ILE A 56 9.83 -4.42 -0.62
C ILE A 56 10.96 -4.27 0.40
N SER A 57 11.85 -3.35 0.05
CA SER A 57 13.15 -3.17 0.67
C SER A 57 13.00 -2.78 2.13
N TRP A 58 14.05 -2.91 2.94
CA TRP A 58 14.20 -2.25 4.24
C TRP A 58 13.78 -0.76 4.21
N ARG A 59 13.86 -0.13 3.03
CA ARG A 59 13.34 1.23 2.75
C ARG A 59 11.86 1.41 3.07
N ALA A 60 11.04 0.36 2.98
CA ALA A 60 9.64 0.41 3.40
C ALA A 60 9.49 0.74 4.89
N MET A 61 10.39 0.22 5.73
CA MET A 61 10.40 0.54 7.16
C MET A 61 10.74 2.01 7.42
N LEU A 62 11.54 2.64 6.55
CA LEU A 62 11.84 4.08 6.62
C LEU A 62 10.72 4.94 6.01
N TYR A 63 9.98 4.39 5.05
CA TYR A 63 8.84 5.05 4.43
C TYR A 63 7.65 5.19 5.39
N TRP A 64 7.35 4.15 6.18
CA TRP A 64 6.21 4.13 7.09
C TRP A 64 6.15 5.31 8.08
N PRO A 65 7.22 5.65 8.83
CA PRO A 65 7.21 6.82 9.71
C PRO A 65 7.00 8.14 8.97
N TRP A 66 7.56 8.26 7.76
CA TRP A 66 7.36 9.45 6.93
C TRP A 66 5.91 9.56 6.45
N LEU A 67 5.32 8.48 5.94
CA LEU A 67 3.92 8.47 5.50
C LEU A 67 2.99 8.79 6.68
N ALA A 68 3.25 8.21 7.87
CA ALA A 68 2.49 8.53 9.08
C ALA A 68 2.53 10.03 9.41
N TRP A 69 3.69 10.68 9.23
CA TRP A 69 3.82 12.12 9.41
C TRP A 69 3.04 12.93 8.36
N GLU A 70 3.09 12.53 7.07
CA GLU A 70 2.28 13.16 6.02
C GLU A 70 0.78 13.04 6.32
N ILE A 71 0.32 11.87 6.75
CA ILE A 71 -1.07 11.63 7.15
C ILE A 71 -1.47 12.57 8.29
N VAL A 72 -0.63 12.76 9.30
CA VAL A 72 -0.91 13.70 10.41
C VAL A 72 -1.02 15.14 9.90
N LYS A 73 -0.09 15.59 9.05
CA LYS A 73 -0.14 16.94 8.47
C LYS A 73 -1.41 17.17 7.64
N ALA A 74 -1.76 16.21 6.80
CA ALA A 74 -2.95 16.27 5.95
C ALA A 74 -4.26 16.21 6.77
N ASN A 75 -4.31 15.42 7.85
CA ASN A 75 -5.43 15.47 8.81
C ASN A 75 -5.59 16.88 9.41
N ILE A 76 -4.50 17.51 9.82
CA ILE A 76 -4.53 18.87 10.39
C ILE A 76 -5.02 19.88 9.34
N ASP A 77 -4.57 19.78 8.09
CA ASP A 77 -5.01 20.65 6.99
C ASP A 77 -6.52 20.51 6.76
N VAL A 78 -7.02 19.29 6.58
CA VAL A 78 -8.44 19.01 6.40
C VAL A 78 -9.27 19.47 7.61
N ALA A 79 -8.78 19.24 8.83
CA ALA A 79 -9.46 19.71 10.05
C ALA A 79 -9.57 21.24 10.09
N ARG A 80 -8.53 21.97 9.68
CA ARG A 80 -8.60 23.45 9.57
C ARG A 80 -9.63 23.89 8.56
N VAL A 81 -9.71 23.23 7.41
CA VAL A 81 -10.70 23.55 6.37
C VAL A 81 -12.13 23.29 6.86
N ILE A 82 -12.37 22.21 7.60
CA ILE A 82 -13.67 21.90 8.19
C ILE A 82 -14.08 22.92 9.27
N LEU A 83 -13.12 23.42 10.04
CA LEU A 83 -13.37 24.39 11.11
C LEU A 83 -13.50 25.84 10.59
N ASP A 84 -13.01 26.13 9.39
CA ASP A 84 -13.16 27.44 8.76
C ASP A 84 -14.62 27.62 8.28
N PRO A 85 -15.36 28.63 8.79
CA PRO A 85 -16.74 28.89 8.36
C PRO A 85 -16.89 29.15 6.86
N LYS A 86 -15.82 29.58 6.18
CA LYS A 86 -15.81 29.81 4.73
C LYS A 86 -15.67 28.53 3.93
N MET A 87 -15.27 27.42 4.56
CA MET A 87 -15.06 26.11 3.92
C MET A 87 -14.27 26.21 2.61
N PRO A 88 -13.01 26.66 2.63
CA PRO A 88 -12.22 26.91 1.43
C PRO A 88 -11.75 25.60 0.76
N ILE A 89 -12.69 24.88 0.15
CA ILE A 89 -12.42 23.67 -0.65
C ILE A 89 -12.29 24.02 -2.13
N THR A 90 -11.50 23.24 -2.86
CA THR A 90 -11.42 23.34 -4.33
C THR A 90 -11.31 21.93 -4.90
N PRO A 91 -12.41 21.16 -4.90
CA PRO A 91 -12.40 19.78 -5.33
C PRO A 91 -12.00 19.68 -6.81
N LYS A 92 -11.02 18.84 -7.12
CA LYS A 92 -10.58 18.57 -8.50
C LYS A 92 -10.19 17.12 -8.66
N VAL A 93 -10.48 16.57 -9.85
CA VAL A 93 -9.93 15.30 -10.30
C VAL A 93 -8.71 15.58 -11.16
N LEU A 94 -7.63 14.87 -10.88
CA LEU A 94 -6.33 15.03 -11.53
C LEU A 94 -5.85 13.66 -12.00
N ASN A 95 -5.24 13.63 -13.18
CA ASN A 95 -4.51 12.46 -13.65
C ASN A 95 -3.02 12.64 -13.33
N ILE A 96 -2.48 11.74 -12.52
CA ILE A 96 -1.10 11.75 -12.05
C ILE A 96 -0.39 10.55 -12.65
N ASN A 97 0.61 10.80 -13.50
CA ASN A 97 1.47 9.73 -14.01
C ASN A 97 2.32 9.16 -12.86
N THR A 98 2.44 7.84 -12.81
CA THR A 98 3.17 7.15 -11.73
C THR A 98 4.54 6.70 -12.21
N LEU A 99 5.56 6.76 -11.34
CA LEU A 99 6.86 6.14 -11.61
C LEU A 99 6.90 4.65 -11.29
N GLN A 100 5.83 4.12 -10.67
CA GLN A 100 5.77 2.72 -10.27
C GLN A 100 5.77 1.80 -11.47
N VAL A 101 6.45 0.66 -11.32
CA VAL A 101 6.58 -0.34 -12.40
C VAL A 101 5.78 -1.59 -12.07
N THR A 102 5.73 -1.98 -10.80
CA THR A 102 5.06 -3.20 -10.37
C THR A 102 3.59 -2.95 -10.04
N GLU A 103 2.72 -3.94 -10.23
CA GLU A 103 1.31 -3.83 -9.82
C GLU A 103 1.18 -3.48 -8.33
N LEU A 104 2.00 -4.11 -7.48
CA LEU A 104 2.06 -3.81 -6.05
C LEU A 104 2.46 -2.37 -5.76
N GLY A 105 3.41 -1.81 -6.49
CA GLY A 105 3.81 -0.42 -6.30
C GLY A 105 2.71 0.55 -6.67
N HIS A 106 2.01 0.32 -7.79
CA HIS A 106 0.85 1.12 -8.16
C HIS A 106 -0.22 1.08 -7.07
N VAL A 107 -0.52 -0.11 -6.55
CA VAL A 107 -1.47 -0.30 -5.44
C VAL A 107 -0.97 0.39 -4.16
N PHE A 108 0.31 0.28 -3.84
CA PHE A 108 0.90 0.90 -2.66
C PHE A 108 0.86 2.43 -2.76
N TYR A 109 1.15 3.00 -3.93
CA TYR A 109 1.07 4.43 -4.16
C TYR A 109 -0.37 4.94 -4.08
N ALA A 110 -1.30 4.27 -4.78
CA ALA A 110 -2.73 4.58 -4.75
C ALA A 110 -3.30 4.58 -3.31
N ASN A 111 -2.96 3.56 -2.53
CA ASN A 111 -3.37 3.48 -1.13
C ASN A 111 -2.73 4.57 -0.27
N SER A 112 -1.48 4.93 -0.52
CA SER A 112 -0.79 6.01 0.21
C SER A 112 -1.43 7.39 -0.04
N ILE A 113 -1.85 7.64 -1.28
CA ILE A 113 -2.63 8.83 -1.64
C ILE A 113 -3.96 8.82 -0.89
N THR A 114 -4.70 7.72 -0.94
CA THR A 114 -6.03 7.62 -0.30
C THR A 114 -5.95 7.74 1.23
N LEU A 115 -4.87 7.25 1.85
CA LEU A 115 -4.64 7.38 3.28
C LEU A 115 -4.31 8.81 3.72
N THR A 116 -3.86 9.66 2.81
CA THR A 116 -3.55 11.06 3.08
C THR A 116 -4.85 11.87 3.00
N PRO A 117 -5.39 12.37 4.12
CA PRO A 117 -6.71 13.00 4.12
C PRO A 117 -6.77 14.20 3.18
N GLY A 118 -7.87 14.32 2.45
CA GLY A 118 -8.04 15.33 1.41
C GLY A 118 -7.71 14.83 0.01
N THR A 119 -7.29 13.58 -0.16
CA THR A 119 -7.18 12.90 -1.45
C THR A 119 -7.85 11.52 -1.45
N VAL A 120 -8.35 11.09 -2.60
CA VAL A 120 -8.91 9.76 -2.84
C VAL A 120 -8.52 9.31 -4.24
N THR A 121 -7.96 8.11 -4.38
CA THR A 121 -7.70 7.51 -5.70
C THR A 121 -8.98 6.89 -6.25
N LEU A 122 -9.34 7.25 -7.48
CA LEU A 122 -10.55 6.77 -8.17
C LEU A 122 -10.27 5.56 -9.06
N GLY A 123 -9.09 5.53 -9.69
CA GLY A 123 -8.71 4.45 -10.59
C GLY A 123 -7.24 4.49 -11.00
N LEU A 124 -6.81 3.41 -11.63
CA LEU A 124 -5.51 3.26 -12.28
C LEU A 124 -5.78 2.86 -13.73
N GLU A 125 -5.32 3.68 -14.68
CA GLU A 125 -5.44 3.39 -16.11
C GLU A 125 -4.16 3.81 -16.83
N ASN A 126 -3.59 2.92 -17.66
CA ASN A 126 -2.42 3.19 -18.49
C ASN A 126 -1.19 3.77 -17.72
N GLY A 127 -0.95 3.34 -16.48
CA GLY A 127 0.16 3.86 -15.66
C GLY A 127 -0.06 5.29 -15.13
N ALA A 128 -1.31 5.75 -15.13
CA ALA A 128 -1.72 7.00 -14.49
C ALA A 128 -2.81 6.72 -13.44
N LEU A 129 -2.71 7.40 -12.31
CA LEU A 129 -3.72 7.39 -11.27
C LEU A 129 -4.67 8.57 -11.46
N GLU A 130 -5.96 8.27 -11.48
CA GLU A 130 -6.99 9.29 -11.36
C GLU A 130 -7.24 9.57 -9.87
N VAL A 131 -7.03 10.80 -9.43
CA VAL A 131 -7.07 11.20 -8.02
C VAL A 131 -8.00 12.38 -7.83
N HIS A 132 -8.96 12.25 -6.91
CA HIS A 132 -9.77 13.35 -6.43
C HIS A 132 -9.08 14.02 -5.24
N ALA A 133 -8.80 15.32 -5.35
CA ALA A 133 -8.23 16.14 -4.28
C ALA A 133 -9.22 17.21 -3.81
N LEU A 134 -9.31 17.42 -2.49
CA LEU A 134 -10.29 18.27 -1.83
C LEU A 134 -9.84 19.74 -1.72
N THR A 135 -8.54 19.95 -1.46
CA THR A 135 -7.96 21.27 -1.16
C THR A 135 -6.82 21.63 -2.12
N PRO A 136 -6.53 22.92 -2.34
CA PRO A 136 -5.36 23.33 -3.13
C PRO A 136 -4.04 22.76 -2.59
N ALA A 137 -3.89 22.68 -1.27
CA ALA A 137 -2.71 22.11 -0.63
C ALA A 137 -2.53 20.61 -0.95
N ALA A 138 -3.62 19.85 -0.97
CA ALA A 138 -3.61 18.46 -1.40
C ALA A 138 -3.17 18.31 -2.87
N ILE A 139 -3.64 19.20 -3.75
CA ILE A 139 -3.23 19.23 -5.16
C ILE A 139 -1.74 19.52 -5.28
N GLU A 140 -1.23 20.54 -4.58
CA GLU A 140 0.20 20.88 -4.59
C GLU A 140 1.06 19.73 -4.07
N GLY A 141 0.61 19.04 -3.01
CA GLY A 141 1.25 17.85 -2.49
C GLY A 141 1.38 16.73 -3.52
N LEU A 142 0.32 16.45 -4.28
CA LEU A 142 0.35 15.46 -5.37
C LEU A 142 1.31 15.89 -6.48
N LEU A 143 1.24 17.15 -6.92
CA LEU A 143 2.07 17.68 -8.01
C LEU A 143 3.57 17.78 -7.63
N SER A 144 3.91 17.82 -6.35
CA SER A 144 5.30 17.79 -5.89
C SER A 144 6.04 16.49 -6.28
N GLY A 145 5.29 15.40 -6.49
CA GLY A 145 5.82 14.07 -6.80
C GLY A 145 6.70 13.47 -5.70
N GLU A 146 6.72 14.03 -4.48
CA GLU A 146 7.58 13.50 -3.41
C GLU A 146 7.15 12.08 -3.00
N MET A 147 5.84 11.88 -2.82
CA MET A 147 5.29 10.58 -2.46
C MET A 147 5.55 9.53 -3.53
N ASP A 148 5.36 9.89 -4.80
CA ASP A 148 5.64 9.03 -5.96
C ASP A 148 7.10 8.56 -5.97
N ARG A 149 8.06 9.49 -5.86
CA ARG A 149 9.50 9.16 -5.79
C ARG A 149 9.83 8.26 -4.60
N ARG A 150 9.23 8.50 -3.44
CA ARG A 150 9.46 7.70 -2.23
C ARG A 150 8.90 6.28 -2.36
N VAL A 151 7.70 6.14 -2.93
CA VAL A 151 7.10 4.82 -3.19
C VAL A 151 7.93 4.05 -4.23
N HIS A 152 8.32 4.71 -5.33
CA HIS A 152 9.22 4.11 -6.31
C HIS A 152 10.55 3.65 -5.69
N ALA A 153 11.12 4.42 -4.75
CA ALA A 153 12.33 4.02 -4.03
C ALA A 153 12.13 2.79 -3.11
N VAL A 154 10.90 2.55 -2.64
CA VAL A 154 10.50 1.38 -1.82
C VAL A 154 10.33 0.12 -2.66
N GLU A 155 9.80 0.25 -3.89
CA GLU A 155 9.80 -0.85 -4.87
C GLU A 155 11.22 -1.38 -5.13
N GLY A 156 12.21 -0.48 -4.99
CA GLY A 156 13.62 -0.83 -4.90
C GLY A 156 14.19 -1.29 -6.22
N PHE A 157 14.74 -0.35 -7.02
CA PHE A 157 15.53 -0.61 -8.23
C PHE A 157 15.17 -1.94 -8.91
N ALA A 158 14.09 -1.94 -9.69
CA ALA A 158 13.96 -2.89 -10.79
C ALA A 158 15.05 -2.56 -11.84
N ASP A 159 16.32 -2.77 -11.48
CA ASP A 159 17.42 -2.73 -12.43
C ASP A 159 17.39 -4.04 -13.21
N GLY A 160 16.99 -3.94 -14.48
CA GLY A 160 17.47 -4.87 -15.52
C GLY A 160 16.42 -5.58 -16.37
N THR A 161 15.49 -4.87 -17.01
CA THR A 161 15.02 -5.19 -18.39
C THR A 161 14.38 -3.96 -19.03
N VAL A 162 15.18 -2.94 -19.31
CA VAL A 162 14.98 -2.20 -20.57
C VAL A 162 15.70 -3.03 -21.62
N GLU A 163 15.06 -4.10 -22.09
CA GLU A 163 15.51 -4.76 -23.30
C GLU A 163 14.78 -4.09 -24.46
N ASN A 164 15.57 -3.43 -25.31
CA ASN A 164 15.13 -2.83 -26.56
C ASN A 164 14.28 -3.82 -27.36
N THR A 165 13.03 -3.46 -27.64
CA THR A 165 12.34 -3.78 -28.90
C THR A 165 11.37 -2.67 -29.23
#